data_AF-A0A2E0TQ15-F1
#
_entry.id   AF-A0A2E0TQ15-F1
#
_cell.length_a   1.000
_cell.length_b   1.000
_cell.length_c   1.000
_cell.angle_alpha   90.00
_cell.angle_beta   90.00
_cell.angle_gamma   90.00
#
_symmetry.space_group_name_H-M   'P 1'
#
loop_
_entity.id
_entity.type
_entity.pdbx_description
1 polymer ?
#
loop_
_entity_poly.entity_id
_entity_poly.type
_entity_poly.pdbx_seq_one_letter_code
_entity_poly.pdbx_strand_id
1 'polypeptide(L)'
;MAKRKKRDPGKPVLRRRGSGEPRKGLDPELEALARGDEDVYRPRRKRGPRLRDPRPVALVPGVANRDARSVLDARVARMREAREDDAELGRLLAEALWLGLWRGRSLIDFDALAEEVLEVPADRAQALAKAACAAAELPMDTLSDEAVAIWMRAEAALLDAGFEGRVSAVDPKTLRFELAVPVAPQALAAMGRRMTPLVRDREGGGGGGGRRPPRREGGAGGDRRPPRREGGPKGGGKKGR
;
A
#
# COMPACT_ATOMS: atom_id res chain seq x y z
N MET A 1 -37.97 40.28 35.11
CA MET A 1 -38.76 40.47 33.88
C MET A 1 -37.81 40.83 32.73
N ALA A 2 -37.57 39.92 31.79
CA ALA A 2 -36.63 40.13 30.68
C ALA A 2 -37.34 40.70 29.44
N LYS A 3 -36.84 41.82 28.91
CA LYS A 3 -37.39 42.57 27.76
C LYS A 3 -37.26 41.77 26.46
N ARG A 4 -38.38 41.58 25.76
CA ARG A 4 -38.50 40.89 24.45
C ARG A 4 -37.96 41.82 23.34
N LYS A 5 -36.87 41.41 22.67
CA LYS A 5 -36.21 42.17 21.59
C LYS A 5 -37.11 42.15 20.33
N LYS A 6 -37.56 43.33 19.86
CA LYS A 6 -38.34 43.48 18.60
C LYS A 6 -37.47 43.10 17.40
N ARG A 7 -38.02 42.29 16.49
CA ARG A 7 -37.41 41.94 15.20
C ARG A 7 -37.55 43.11 14.21
N ASP A 8 -36.47 43.38 13.51
CA ASP A 8 -36.30 44.46 12.52
C ASP A 8 -37.03 44.09 11.20
N PRO A 9 -37.91 44.95 10.65
CA PRO A 9 -38.77 44.61 9.50
C PRO A 9 -38.05 44.64 8.12
N GLY A 10 -36.74 44.90 8.07
CA GLY A 10 -36.01 45.14 6.80
C GLY A 10 -35.17 44.01 6.22
N LYS A 11 -35.14 42.80 6.81
CA LYS A 11 -34.35 41.69 6.24
C LYS A 11 -35.18 40.88 5.24
N PRO A 12 -34.71 40.61 4.01
CA PRO A 12 -35.41 39.76 3.07
C PRO A 12 -35.50 38.35 3.68
N VAL A 13 -36.72 37.95 4.03
CA VAL A 13 -37.01 36.58 4.43
C VAL A 13 -36.90 35.73 3.16
N LEU A 14 -35.87 34.89 3.08
CA LEU A 14 -35.80 33.83 2.07
C LEU A 14 -37.06 32.96 2.22
N ARG A 15 -38.05 33.21 1.35
CA ARG A 15 -39.22 32.35 1.23
C ARG A 15 -38.70 31.00 0.74
N ARG A 16 -38.62 30.02 1.64
CA ARG A 16 -38.52 28.61 1.25
C ARG A 16 -39.69 28.37 0.30
N ARG A 17 -39.42 28.12 -0.98
CA ARG A 17 -40.45 27.70 -1.93
C ARG A 17 -41.19 26.52 -1.32
N GLY A 18 -42.52 26.61 -1.34
CA GLY A 18 -43.41 25.65 -0.75
C GLY A 18 -43.14 24.24 -1.27
N SER A 19 -43.32 23.29 -0.36
CA SER A 19 -43.55 21.88 -0.64
C SER A 19 -44.66 21.72 -1.70
N GLY A 20 -44.31 21.34 -2.93
CA GLY A 20 -45.33 21.16 -3.96
C GLY A 20 -44.86 20.57 -5.29
N GLU A 21 -43.60 20.78 -5.68
CA GLU A 21 -43.05 20.12 -6.87
C GLU A 21 -41.92 19.18 -6.48
N PRO A 22 -41.97 17.89 -6.86
CA PRO A 22 -40.81 17.03 -6.72
C PRO A 22 -39.68 17.68 -7.50
N ARG A 23 -38.52 17.87 -6.85
CA ARG A 23 -37.30 18.27 -7.55
C ARG A 23 -37.15 17.34 -8.75
N LYS A 24 -36.88 17.87 -9.94
CA LYS A 24 -36.47 17.03 -11.06
C LYS A 24 -35.29 16.20 -10.56
N GLY A 25 -35.53 14.92 -10.35
CA GLY A 25 -34.48 13.96 -10.02
C GLY A 25 -33.46 13.98 -11.13
N LEU A 26 -32.22 13.70 -10.78
CA LEU A 26 -31.25 13.38 -11.83
C LEU A 26 -31.71 12.08 -12.49
N ASP A 27 -31.26 11.83 -13.71
CA ASP A 27 -31.47 10.53 -14.34
C ASP A 27 -30.97 9.43 -13.38
N PRO A 28 -31.68 8.30 -13.22
CA PRO A 28 -31.27 7.21 -12.32
C PRO A 28 -29.79 6.82 -12.41
N GLU A 29 -29.19 6.86 -13.61
CA GLU A 29 -27.75 6.58 -13.78
C GLU A 29 -26.87 7.68 -13.17
N LEU A 30 -27.27 8.95 -13.31
CA LEU A 30 -26.59 10.09 -12.72
C LEU A 30 -26.80 10.17 -11.20
N GLU A 31 -27.94 9.71 -10.69
CA GLU A 31 -28.16 9.53 -9.25
C GLU A 31 -27.30 8.42 -8.67
N ALA A 32 -27.15 7.29 -9.37
CA ALA A 32 -26.27 6.20 -8.96
C ALA A 32 -24.80 6.65 -8.96
N LEU A 33 -24.37 7.38 -9.99
CA LEU A 33 -23.04 8.00 -10.06
C LEU A 33 -22.81 8.99 -8.91
N ALA A 34 -23.77 9.90 -8.68
CA ALA A 34 -23.67 10.91 -7.62
C ALA A 34 -23.74 10.31 -6.19
N ARG A 35 -24.38 9.14 -6.02
CA ARG A 35 -24.38 8.38 -4.76
C ARG A 35 -23.08 7.60 -4.53
N GLY A 36 -22.21 7.50 -5.54
CA GLY A 36 -20.97 6.75 -5.46
C GLY A 36 -21.16 5.25 -5.63
N ASP A 37 -22.26 4.80 -6.24
CA ASP A 37 -22.50 3.39 -6.63
C ASP A 37 -21.64 3.00 -7.87
N GLU A 38 -20.51 3.67 -8.08
CA GLU A 38 -19.48 3.41 -9.11
C GLU A 38 -18.73 2.08 -8.92
N ASP A 39 -19.15 1.24 -7.96
CA ASP A 39 -18.65 -0.13 -7.80
C ASP A 39 -18.84 -0.99 -9.07
N VAL A 40 -19.69 -0.57 -10.00
CA VAL A 40 -19.86 -1.19 -11.33
C VAL A 40 -18.68 -0.89 -12.27
N TYR A 41 -18.06 0.29 -12.18
CA TYR A 41 -17.02 0.73 -13.11
C TYR A 41 -15.59 0.40 -12.64
N ARG A 42 -15.42 0.03 -11.37
CA ARG A 42 -14.14 -0.48 -10.87
C ARG A 42 -14.22 -2.01 -10.78
N PRO A 43 -13.58 -2.76 -11.70
CA PRO A 43 -13.49 -4.21 -11.55
C PRO A 43 -12.91 -4.53 -10.17
N ARG A 44 -13.76 -5.06 -9.28
CA ARG A 44 -13.35 -5.51 -7.97
C ARG A 44 -12.42 -6.70 -8.18
N ARG A 45 -11.11 -6.46 -8.07
CA ARG A 45 -10.10 -7.52 -8.07
C ARG A 45 -10.57 -8.61 -7.11
N LYS A 46 -10.57 -9.88 -7.57
CA LYS A 46 -10.89 -11.03 -6.70
C LYS A 46 -9.99 -10.94 -5.48
N ARG A 47 -10.59 -10.67 -4.31
CA ARG A 47 -9.83 -10.52 -3.06
C ARG A 47 -9.30 -11.91 -2.70
N GLY A 48 -8.02 -12.13 -2.95
CA GLY A 48 -7.31 -13.30 -2.47
C GLY A 48 -7.29 -13.37 -0.93
N PRO A 49 -6.76 -14.45 -0.34
CA PRO A 49 -6.57 -14.54 1.10
C PRO A 49 -5.84 -13.29 1.61
N ARG A 50 -6.42 -12.63 2.60
CA ARG A 50 -5.86 -11.39 3.17
C ARG A 50 -4.64 -11.74 4.02
N LEU A 51 -3.47 -11.26 3.61
CA LEU A 51 -2.33 -11.21 4.53
C LEU A 51 -2.70 -10.31 5.71
N ARG A 52 -2.57 -10.84 6.92
CA ARG A 52 -2.74 -10.06 8.14
C ARG A 52 -1.46 -9.29 8.41
N ASP A 53 -1.25 -8.21 7.68
CA ASP A 53 -0.15 -7.30 7.95
C ASP A 53 -0.56 -6.33 9.07
N PRO A 54 0.00 -6.43 10.29
CA PRO A 54 -0.38 -5.54 11.39
C PRO A 54 0.20 -4.13 11.22
N ARG A 55 1.03 -3.89 10.20
CA ARG A 55 1.74 -2.63 10.04
C ARG A 55 0.81 -1.55 9.47
N PRO A 56 0.81 -0.34 10.05
CA PRO A 56 -0.10 0.73 9.65
C PRO A 56 0.23 1.33 8.28
N VAL A 57 1.49 1.23 7.83
CA VAL A 57 1.96 1.79 6.54
C VAL A 57 2.86 0.76 5.85
N ALA A 58 2.26 -0.08 5.00
CA ALA A 58 2.96 -1.07 4.20
C ALA A 58 2.85 -0.71 2.72
N LEU A 59 4.00 -0.67 2.02
CA LEU A 59 4.04 -0.48 0.57
C LEU A 59 3.49 -1.69 -0.17
N VAL A 60 3.90 -2.87 0.29
CA VAL A 60 3.43 -4.16 -0.18
C VAL A 60 2.97 -4.96 1.05
N PRO A 61 1.72 -5.43 1.10
CA PRO A 61 1.22 -6.22 2.22
C PRO A 61 2.14 -7.41 2.48
N GLY A 62 2.56 -7.57 3.73
CA GLY A 62 3.44 -8.66 4.13
C GLY A 62 4.89 -8.53 3.73
N VAL A 63 5.39 -7.40 3.22
CA VAL A 63 6.83 -7.22 2.92
C VAL A 63 7.39 -6.03 3.68
N ALA A 64 8.60 -6.14 4.26
CA ALA A 64 9.27 -5.00 4.88
C ALA A 64 9.47 -3.87 3.85
N ASN A 65 9.18 -2.61 4.21
CA ASN A 65 9.37 -1.50 3.25
C ASN A 65 10.82 -1.38 2.79
N ARG A 66 11.79 -1.74 3.64
CA ARG A 66 13.21 -1.85 3.26
C ARG A 66 13.40 -2.87 2.14
N ASP A 67 12.85 -4.08 2.32
CA ASP A 67 12.97 -5.17 1.35
C ASP A 67 12.31 -4.82 0.02
N ALA A 68 11.09 -4.26 0.06
CA ALA A 68 10.37 -3.86 -1.14
C ALA A 68 11.15 -2.80 -1.94
N ARG A 69 11.82 -1.86 -1.25
CA ARG A 69 12.71 -0.88 -1.89
C ARG A 69 13.94 -1.54 -2.48
N SER A 70 14.66 -2.36 -1.71
CA SER A 70 15.88 -3.04 -2.17
C SER A 70 15.63 -3.92 -3.40
N VAL A 71 14.51 -4.65 -3.41
CA VAL A 71 14.09 -5.47 -4.55
C VAL A 71 13.78 -4.62 -5.77
N LEU A 72 13.00 -3.54 -5.61
CA LEU A 72 12.70 -2.65 -6.72
C LEU A 72 13.97 -2.00 -7.28
N ASP A 73 14.85 -1.48 -6.43
CA ASP A 73 16.09 -0.84 -6.86
C ASP A 73 16.99 -1.80 -7.65
N ALA A 74 17.14 -3.05 -7.18
CA ALA A 74 17.91 -4.08 -7.87
C ALA A 74 17.28 -4.47 -9.22
N ARG A 75 15.95 -4.56 -9.28
CA ARG A 75 15.24 -4.89 -10.53
C ARG A 75 15.25 -3.74 -11.54
N VAL A 76 15.18 -2.50 -11.08
CA VAL A 76 15.36 -1.31 -11.93
C VAL A 76 16.77 -1.27 -12.53
N ALA A 77 17.81 -1.59 -11.75
CA ALA A 77 19.17 -1.68 -12.27
C ALA A 77 19.26 -2.69 -13.43
N ARG A 78 18.72 -3.90 -13.25
CA ARG A 78 18.66 -4.93 -14.31
C ARG A 78 17.86 -4.48 -15.54
N MET A 79 16.73 -3.80 -15.35
CA MET A 79 15.93 -3.27 -16.47
C MET A 79 16.69 -2.20 -17.25
N ARG A 80 17.45 -1.34 -16.57
CA ARG A 80 18.29 -0.32 -17.21
C ARG A 80 19.43 -0.94 -18.01
N GLU A 81 20.05 -2.00 -17.50
CA GLU A 81 21.07 -2.77 -18.23
C GLU A 81 20.48 -3.45 -19.48
N ALA A 82 19.24 -3.94 -19.39
CA ALA A 82 18.54 -4.60 -20.49
C ALA A 82 17.84 -3.62 -21.46
N ARG A 83 18.04 -2.29 -21.36
CA ARG A 83 17.24 -1.29 -22.09
C ARG A 83 17.24 -1.44 -23.62
N GLU A 84 18.34 -1.93 -24.16
CA GLU A 84 18.56 -2.17 -25.59
C GLU A 84 18.20 -3.60 -26.03
N ASP A 85 17.94 -4.51 -25.09
CA ASP A 85 17.47 -5.87 -25.36
C ASP A 85 15.97 -5.96 -25.09
N ASP A 86 15.17 -5.74 -26.13
CA ASP A 86 13.71 -5.78 -26.06
C ASP A 86 13.16 -7.09 -25.48
N ALA A 87 13.83 -8.21 -25.70
CA ALA A 87 13.39 -9.51 -25.21
C ALA A 87 13.62 -9.62 -23.68
N GLU A 88 14.80 -9.27 -23.19
CA GLU A 88 15.06 -9.30 -21.74
C GLU A 88 14.30 -8.20 -21.01
N LEU A 89 14.26 -6.98 -21.56
CA LEU A 89 13.49 -5.88 -20.99
C LEU A 89 12.00 -6.23 -20.92
N GLY A 90 11.44 -6.81 -21.98
CA GLY A 90 10.04 -7.26 -22.00
C GLY A 90 9.73 -8.26 -20.90
N ARG A 91 10.60 -9.25 -20.68
CA ARG A 91 10.45 -10.23 -19.57
C ARG A 91 10.49 -9.56 -18.20
N LEU A 92 11.44 -8.65 -17.97
CA LEU A 92 11.57 -7.94 -16.71
C LEU A 92 10.37 -7.01 -16.44
N LEU A 93 9.87 -6.33 -17.47
CA LEU A 93 8.68 -5.49 -17.40
C LEU A 93 7.40 -6.30 -17.13
N ALA A 94 7.26 -7.47 -17.75
CA ALA A 94 6.17 -8.41 -17.46
C ALA A 94 6.17 -8.86 -15.99
N GLU A 95 7.33 -9.28 -15.46
CA GLU A 95 7.47 -9.60 -14.04
C GLU A 95 7.14 -8.38 -13.15
N ALA A 96 7.57 -7.18 -13.55
CA ALA A 96 7.28 -5.95 -12.81
C ALA A 96 5.79 -5.66 -12.72
N LEU A 97 5.06 -5.90 -13.82
CA LEU A 97 3.61 -5.79 -13.93
C LEU A 97 2.89 -6.76 -13.00
N TRP A 98 3.29 -8.03 -13.05
CA TRP A 98 2.72 -9.10 -12.23
C TRP A 98 2.88 -8.90 -10.74
N LEU A 99 4.07 -8.48 -10.33
CA LEU A 99 4.42 -8.33 -8.93
C LEU A 99 4.00 -6.96 -8.39
N GLY A 100 3.64 -6.03 -9.26
CA GLY A 100 3.38 -4.63 -8.90
C GLY A 100 4.59 -4.01 -8.22
N LEU A 101 5.78 -4.16 -8.82
CA LEU A 101 7.07 -3.79 -8.19
C LEU A 101 7.16 -2.29 -7.87
N TRP A 102 6.51 -1.44 -8.66
CA TRP A 102 6.49 0.02 -8.49
C TRP A 102 6.01 0.48 -7.11
N ARG A 103 5.19 -0.34 -6.44
CA ARG A 103 4.76 -0.13 -5.04
C ARG A 103 5.95 0.01 -4.08
N GLY A 104 7.09 -0.65 -4.37
CA GLY A 104 8.30 -0.60 -3.56
C GLY A 104 8.87 0.80 -3.33
N ARG A 105 8.56 1.76 -4.21
CA ARG A 105 8.94 3.19 -4.07
C ARG A 105 7.72 4.12 -4.02
N SER A 106 6.54 3.60 -3.71
CA SER A 106 5.28 4.36 -3.67
C SER A 106 4.92 5.03 -4.99
N LEU A 107 5.34 4.47 -6.13
CA LEU A 107 4.90 4.94 -7.44
C LEU A 107 3.42 4.60 -7.63
N ILE A 108 2.73 5.42 -8.43
CA ILE A 108 1.29 5.33 -8.61
C ILE A 108 0.92 4.06 -9.40
N ASP A 109 1.63 3.81 -10.50
CA ASP A 109 1.36 2.71 -11.43
C ASP A 109 2.62 2.26 -12.19
N PHE A 110 2.41 1.35 -13.13
CA PHE A 110 3.45 0.80 -14.01
C PHE A 110 3.97 1.85 -15.00
N ASP A 111 3.12 2.76 -15.48
CA ASP A 111 3.51 3.78 -16.45
C ASP A 111 4.49 4.78 -15.80
N ALA A 112 4.24 5.17 -14.55
CA ALA A 112 5.18 5.97 -13.76
C ALA A 112 6.54 5.27 -13.56
N LEU A 113 6.56 3.94 -13.38
CA LEU A 113 7.82 3.20 -13.35
C LEU A 113 8.56 3.26 -14.70
N ALA A 114 7.84 3.09 -15.81
CA ALA A 114 8.43 3.13 -17.14
C ALA A 114 9.00 4.51 -17.47
N GLU A 115 8.21 5.56 -17.30
CA GLU A 115 8.56 6.91 -17.75
C GLU A 115 9.51 7.62 -16.78
N GLU A 116 9.18 7.64 -15.48
CA GLU A 116 9.93 8.44 -14.50
C GLU A 116 11.23 7.75 -14.05
N VAL A 117 11.26 6.42 -14.05
CA VAL A 117 12.39 5.64 -13.50
C VAL A 117 13.23 5.00 -14.60
N LEU A 118 12.61 4.39 -15.61
CA LEU A 118 13.33 3.71 -16.70
C LEU A 118 13.57 4.62 -17.91
N GLU A 119 12.92 5.78 -17.97
CA GLU A 119 12.96 6.70 -19.13
C GLU A 119 12.55 5.98 -20.44
N VAL A 120 11.63 5.02 -20.35
CA VAL A 120 11.06 4.30 -21.49
C VAL A 120 9.62 4.78 -21.68
N PRO A 121 9.18 5.11 -22.90
CA PRO A 121 7.80 5.49 -23.14
C PRO A 121 6.82 4.42 -22.63
N ALA A 122 5.76 4.80 -21.91
CA ALA A 122 4.83 3.87 -21.30
C ALA A 122 4.22 2.90 -22.32
N ASP A 123 3.84 3.39 -23.51
CA ASP A 123 3.29 2.58 -24.59
C ASP A 123 4.26 1.47 -25.04
N ARG A 124 5.56 1.80 -25.17
CA ARG A 124 6.60 0.81 -25.50
C ARG A 124 6.74 -0.20 -24.36
N ALA A 125 6.82 0.26 -23.11
CA ALA A 125 6.97 -0.63 -21.96
C ALA A 125 5.79 -1.60 -21.84
N GLN A 126 4.55 -1.11 -22.03
CA GLN A 126 3.36 -1.95 -22.05
C GLN A 126 3.36 -2.94 -23.21
N ALA A 127 3.77 -2.52 -24.42
CA ALA A 127 3.84 -3.41 -25.58
C ALA A 127 4.85 -4.55 -25.35
N LEU A 128 6.04 -4.23 -24.83
CA LEU A 128 7.07 -5.23 -24.50
C LEU A 128 6.60 -6.19 -23.41
N ALA A 129 5.99 -5.69 -22.33
CA ALA A 129 5.45 -6.53 -21.27
C ALA A 129 4.33 -7.47 -21.79
N LYS A 130 3.40 -6.94 -22.60
CA LYS A 130 2.33 -7.73 -23.22
C LYS A 130 2.88 -8.81 -24.14
N ALA A 131 3.88 -8.48 -24.97
CA ALA A 131 4.53 -9.43 -25.87
C ALA A 131 5.23 -10.55 -25.08
N ALA A 132 5.94 -10.21 -24.00
CA ALA A 132 6.60 -11.18 -23.15
C ALA A 132 5.61 -12.09 -22.41
N CYS A 133 4.52 -11.53 -21.86
CA CYS A 133 3.45 -12.33 -21.25
C CYS A 133 2.82 -13.29 -22.26
N ALA A 134 2.53 -12.82 -23.48
CA ALA A 134 1.98 -13.66 -24.54
C ALA A 134 2.95 -14.80 -24.93
N ALA A 135 4.24 -14.49 -25.09
CA ALA A 135 5.27 -15.48 -25.44
C ALA A 135 5.48 -16.54 -24.36
N ALA A 136 5.23 -16.19 -23.09
CA ALA A 136 5.37 -17.10 -21.96
C ALA A 136 4.05 -17.76 -21.54
N GLU A 137 2.94 -17.51 -22.24
CA GLU A 137 1.58 -17.98 -21.91
C GLU A 137 1.13 -17.59 -20.49
N LEU A 138 1.55 -16.41 -20.08
CA LEU A 138 1.40 -15.88 -18.73
C LEU A 138 0.18 -14.93 -18.66
N PRO A 139 -0.75 -15.09 -17.70
CA PRO A 139 -1.91 -14.20 -17.55
C PRO A 139 -1.50 -12.77 -17.18
N MET A 140 -2.04 -11.73 -17.82
CA MET A 140 -1.70 -10.32 -17.51
C MET A 140 -2.14 -9.83 -16.11
N ASP A 141 -2.88 -10.63 -15.36
CA ASP A 141 -3.38 -10.25 -14.04
C ASP A 141 -2.28 -10.25 -12.97
N THR A 142 -2.34 -9.27 -12.06
CA THR A 142 -1.43 -9.20 -10.92
C THR A 142 -1.58 -10.42 -10.02
N LEU A 143 -0.46 -10.93 -9.51
CA LEU A 143 -0.46 -12.01 -8.54
C LEU A 143 -1.18 -11.62 -7.24
N SER A 144 -1.59 -12.63 -6.45
CA SER A 144 -2.12 -12.38 -5.11
C SER A 144 -1.07 -11.71 -4.24
N ASP A 145 -1.49 -10.86 -3.28
CA ASP A 145 -0.55 -10.22 -2.36
C ASP A 145 0.31 -11.23 -1.59
N GLU A 146 -0.20 -12.44 -1.34
CA GLU A 146 0.56 -13.55 -0.75
C GLU A 146 1.69 -14.02 -1.66
N ALA A 147 1.39 -14.30 -2.92
CA ALA A 147 2.40 -14.72 -3.90
C ALA A 147 3.46 -13.64 -4.10
N VAL A 148 3.04 -12.37 -4.19
CA VAL A 148 3.97 -11.23 -4.25
C VAL A 148 4.84 -11.16 -3.00
N ALA A 149 4.27 -11.32 -1.81
CA ALA A 149 5.02 -11.24 -0.57
C ALA A 149 6.05 -12.37 -0.45
N ILE A 150 5.69 -13.59 -0.85
CA ILE A 150 6.62 -14.73 -0.89
C ILE A 150 7.75 -14.44 -1.87
N TRP A 151 7.43 -14.01 -3.10
CA TRP A 151 8.41 -13.70 -4.12
C TRP A 151 9.38 -12.60 -3.67
N MET A 152 8.86 -11.47 -3.17
CA MET A 152 9.69 -10.34 -2.74
C MET A 152 10.58 -10.70 -1.56
N ARG A 153 10.06 -11.49 -0.60
CA ARG A 153 10.87 -11.97 0.53
C ARG A 153 11.97 -12.93 0.10
N ALA A 154 11.73 -13.73 -0.94
CA ALA A 154 12.73 -14.63 -1.50
C ALA A 154 13.84 -13.85 -2.20
N GLU A 155 13.49 -12.94 -3.12
CA GLU A 155 14.46 -12.09 -3.82
C GLU A 155 15.25 -11.23 -2.83
N ALA A 156 14.57 -10.61 -1.84
CA ALA A 156 15.24 -9.84 -0.81
C ALA A 156 16.23 -10.66 0.03
N ALA A 157 15.93 -11.95 0.28
CA ALA A 157 16.85 -12.83 0.99
C ALA A 157 18.11 -13.14 0.18
N LEU A 158 17.98 -13.32 -1.14
CA LEU A 158 19.14 -13.49 -2.03
C LEU A 158 20.01 -12.23 -2.07
N LEU A 159 19.38 -11.06 -2.23
CA LEU A 159 20.07 -9.77 -2.27
C LEU A 159 20.82 -9.48 -0.96
N ASP A 160 20.17 -9.68 0.18
CA ASP A 160 20.76 -9.40 1.51
C ASP A 160 21.91 -10.38 1.85
N ALA A 161 21.82 -11.63 1.37
CA ALA A 161 22.87 -12.62 1.56
C ALA A 161 23.98 -12.55 0.49
N GLY A 162 23.84 -11.71 -0.54
CA GLY A 162 24.81 -11.57 -1.61
C GLY A 162 24.93 -12.81 -2.51
N PHE A 163 23.88 -13.62 -2.62
CA PHE A 163 23.88 -14.79 -3.48
C PHE A 163 23.48 -14.42 -4.91
N GLU A 164 24.27 -14.88 -5.89
CA GLU A 164 23.88 -14.84 -7.28
C GLU A 164 22.77 -15.87 -7.54
N GLY A 165 21.66 -15.39 -8.08
CA GLY A 165 20.48 -16.19 -8.35
C GLY A 165 19.34 -15.38 -8.94
N ARG A 166 18.36 -16.10 -9.47
CA ARG A 166 17.14 -15.52 -10.03
C ARG A 166 15.92 -16.16 -9.37
N VAL A 167 15.03 -15.33 -8.84
CA VAL A 167 13.66 -15.72 -8.51
C VAL A 167 12.76 -15.27 -9.64
N SER A 168 12.02 -16.20 -10.22
CA SER A 168 11.03 -15.91 -11.26
C SER A 168 9.68 -16.55 -10.92
N ALA A 169 8.60 -15.86 -11.24
CA ALA A 169 7.26 -16.42 -11.17
C ALA A 169 7.00 -17.21 -12.46
N VAL A 170 6.72 -18.51 -12.33
CA VAL A 170 6.39 -19.37 -13.49
C VAL A 170 4.90 -19.30 -13.79
N ASP A 171 4.08 -19.27 -12.74
CA ASP A 171 2.64 -19.13 -12.81
C ASP A 171 2.14 -18.52 -11.47
N PRO A 172 0.84 -18.24 -11.30
CA PRO A 172 0.33 -17.62 -10.07
C PRO A 172 0.54 -18.40 -8.76
N LYS A 173 0.98 -19.66 -8.84
CA LYS A 173 1.17 -20.57 -7.70
C LYS A 173 2.59 -21.12 -7.60
N THR A 174 3.39 -21.01 -8.66
CA THR A 174 4.71 -21.63 -8.75
C THR A 174 5.81 -20.58 -8.89
N LEU A 175 6.81 -20.66 -8.01
CA LEU A 175 8.05 -19.90 -8.11
C LEU A 175 9.20 -20.82 -8.54
N ARG A 176 10.06 -20.32 -9.42
CA ARG A 176 11.32 -20.95 -9.80
C ARG A 176 12.49 -20.21 -9.17
N PHE A 177 13.41 -20.99 -8.60
CA PHE A 177 14.69 -20.51 -8.09
C PHE A 177 15.80 -21.07 -8.97
N GLU A 178 16.55 -20.18 -9.62
CA GLU A 178 17.76 -20.55 -10.37
C GLU A 178 18.97 -20.11 -9.53
N LEU A 179 19.69 -21.10 -9.01
CA LEU A 179 20.78 -20.91 -8.04
C LEU A 179 21.96 -21.81 -8.41
N ALA A 180 23.19 -21.33 -8.17
CA ALA A 180 24.35 -22.19 -8.27
C ALA A 180 24.32 -23.27 -7.17
N VAL A 181 24.59 -24.53 -7.55
CA VAL A 181 24.51 -25.69 -6.65
C VAL A 181 25.28 -25.49 -5.33
N PRO A 182 26.50 -24.91 -5.30
CA PRO A 182 27.24 -24.75 -4.06
C PRO A 182 26.60 -23.82 -3.02
N VAL A 183 25.81 -22.84 -3.47
CA VAL A 183 25.17 -21.83 -2.60
C VAL A 183 23.69 -22.11 -2.36
N ALA A 184 23.10 -23.07 -3.10
CA ALA A 184 21.67 -23.37 -3.05
C ALA A 184 21.16 -23.70 -1.63
N PRO A 185 21.85 -24.53 -0.80
CA PRO A 185 21.39 -24.82 0.56
C PRO A 185 21.30 -23.57 1.45
N GLN A 186 22.31 -22.70 1.40
CA GLN A 186 22.37 -21.48 2.20
C GLN A 186 21.32 -20.46 1.73
N ALA A 187 21.15 -20.33 0.42
CA ALA A 187 20.14 -19.47 -0.20
C ALA A 187 18.71 -19.92 0.18
N LEU A 188 18.41 -21.21 0.07
CA LEU A 188 17.12 -21.78 0.48
C LEU A 188 16.85 -21.59 1.97
N ALA A 189 17.86 -21.77 2.83
CA ALA A 189 17.73 -21.50 4.25
C ALA A 189 17.46 -20.01 4.54
N ALA A 190 18.13 -19.09 3.85
CA ALA A 190 17.90 -17.65 3.98
C ALA A 190 16.49 -17.25 3.56
N MET A 191 16.02 -17.76 2.41
CA MET A 191 14.66 -17.56 1.92
C MET A 191 13.61 -18.09 2.92
N GLY A 192 13.79 -19.32 3.43
CA GLY A 192 12.88 -19.92 4.41
C GLY A 192 12.75 -19.11 5.70
N ARG A 193 13.86 -18.57 6.22
CA ARG A 193 13.84 -17.68 7.39
C ARG A 193 12.99 -16.43 7.14
N ARG A 194 13.09 -15.82 5.95
CA ARG A 194 12.29 -14.64 5.60
C ARG A 194 10.82 -14.97 5.36
N MET A 195 10.47 -16.18 4.95
CA MET A 195 9.07 -16.60 4.77
C MET A 195 8.37 -17.02 6.07
N THR A 196 9.12 -17.40 7.11
CA THR A 196 8.58 -17.92 8.39
C THR A 196 7.44 -17.09 9.00
N PRO A 197 7.47 -15.74 9.01
CA PRO A 197 6.35 -14.95 9.53
C PRO A 197 5.02 -15.16 8.79
N LEU A 198 5.05 -15.37 7.46
CA LEU A 198 3.84 -15.60 6.67
C LEU A 198 3.18 -16.94 7.02
N VAL A 199 3.98 -17.96 7.31
CA VAL A 199 3.50 -19.28 7.74
C VAL A 199 2.81 -19.17 9.11
N ARG A 200 3.42 -18.44 10.04
CA ARG A 200 2.82 -18.20 11.37
C ARG A 200 1.51 -17.43 11.30
N ASP A 201 1.38 -16.48 10.37
CA ASP A 201 0.13 -15.74 10.13
C ASP A 201 -1.00 -16.67 9.62
N ARG A 202 -0.65 -17.71 8.86
CA ARG A 202 -1.59 -18.74 8.38
C ARG A 202 -2.02 -19.69 9.50
N GLU A 203 -1.09 -20.11 10.35
CA GLU A 203 -1.35 -20.99 11.50
C GLU A 203 -2.17 -20.30 12.61
N GLY A 204 -1.92 -19.01 12.86
CA GLY A 204 -2.70 -18.18 13.79
C GLY A 204 -4.12 -17.82 13.30
N GLY A 205 -4.50 -18.27 12.09
CA GLY A 205 -5.82 -18.07 11.50
C GLY A 205 -6.92 -18.98 12.05
N GLY A 206 -6.57 -20.03 12.80
CA GLY A 206 -7.49 -21.11 13.21
C GLY A 206 -8.06 -21.05 14.64
N GLY A 207 -7.62 -20.14 15.51
CA GLY A 207 -8.12 -20.15 16.88
C GLY A 207 -7.66 -18.95 17.68
N GLY A 208 -8.59 -18.05 17.98
CA GLY A 208 -8.28 -16.91 18.83
C GLY A 208 -9.28 -15.79 18.70
N GLY A 209 -10.50 -16.02 19.17
CA GLY A 209 -11.33 -14.95 19.73
C GLY A 209 -10.58 -14.30 20.89
N GLY A 210 -9.61 -13.45 20.56
CA GLY A 210 -8.79 -12.70 21.50
C GLY A 210 -9.65 -11.60 22.11
N ARG A 211 -10.30 -11.96 23.21
CA ARG A 211 -11.02 -11.08 24.14
C ARG A 211 -10.28 -9.75 24.26
N ARG A 212 -10.92 -8.69 23.79
CA ARG A 212 -10.59 -7.31 24.18
C ARG A 212 -10.65 -7.29 25.72
N PRO A 213 -9.56 -6.96 26.44
CA PRO A 213 -9.65 -6.89 27.90
C PRO A 213 -10.72 -5.84 28.26
N PRO A 214 -11.60 -6.12 29.22
CA PRO A 214 -12.62 -5.17 29.62
C PRO A 214 -11.94 -3.88 30.05
N ARG A 215 -12.40 -2.78 29.46
CA ARG A 215 -12.01 -1.42 29.81
C ARG A 215 -12.28 -1.27 31.31
N ARG A 216 -11.23 -1.19 32.12
CA ARG A 216 -11.34 -0.93 33.57
C ARG A 216 -12.17 0.33 33.75
N GLU A 217 -13.37 0.18 34.27
CA GLU A 217 -14.12 1.25 34.92
C GLU A 217 -13.30 1.69 36.14
N GLY A 218 -12.61 2.82 36.00
CA GLY A 218 -11.91 3.47 37.09
C GLY A 218 -12.90 4.22 37.97
N GLY A 219 -13.45 3.54 38.97
CA GLY A 219 -14.12 4.16 40.09
C GLY A 219 -13.13 4.69 41.13
N ALA A 220 -13.34 5.96 41.50
CA ALA A 220 -13.00 6.65 42.74
C ALA A 220 -11.53 6.73 43.21
N GLY A 221 -11.04 7.98 43.37
CA GLY A 221 -10.03 8.28 44.38
C GLY A 221 -9.09 9.44 44.06
N GLY A 222 -9.33 10.59 44.68
CA GLY A 222 -8.24 11.39 45.25
C GLY A 222 -7.89 12.70 44.54
N ASP A 223 -8.36 13.79 45.14
CA ASP A 223 -7.74 15.12 45.11
C ASP A 223 -6.21 15.05 45.07
N ARG A 224 -5.61 15.52 43.98
CA ARG A 224 -4.23 16.03 43.99
C ARG A 224 -4.13 17.24 43.07
N ARG A 225 -4.37 18.42 43.66
CA ARG A 225 -3.85 19.68 43.12
C ARG A 225 -2.32 19.56 42.94
N PRO A 226 -1.76 20.00 41.81
CA PRO A 226 -0.31 20.05 41.65
C PRO A 226 0.29 21.16 42.53
N PRO A 227 1.45 20.95 43.18
CA PRO A 227 2.11 21.98 43.96
C PRO A 227 2.64 23.10 43.06
N ARG A 228 2.33 24.33 43.46
CA ARG A 228 2.78 25.59 42.87
C ARG A 228 4.30 25.67 43.03
N ARG A 229 5.03 25.59 41.91
CA ARG A 229 6.49 25.70 41.89
C ARG A 229 6.86 27.18 42.03
N GLU A 230 7.44 27.56 43.17
CA GLU A 230 8.12 28.84 43.37
C GLU A 230 9.32 28.91 42.42
N GLY A 231 9.23 29.80 41.43
CA GLY A 231 10.32 30.13 40.53
C GLY A 231 11.08 31.34 41.06
N GLY A 232 12.27 31.09 41.61
CA GLY A 232 13.28 32.11 41.89
C GLY A 232 13.85 32.76 40.61
N PRO A 233 14.65 33.82 40.78
CA PRO A 233 14.74 34.93 39.83
C PRO A 233 15.76 34.67 38.72
N LYS A 234 15.43 35.13 37.51
CA LYS A 234 16.43 35.45 36.48
C LYS A 234 16.31 36.92 36.13
N GLY A 235 17.34 37.67 36.50
CA GLY A 235 17.52 39.05 36.12
C GLY A 235 17.81 39.22 34.63
N GLY A 236 17.73 40.49 34.21
CA GLY A 236 18.30 40.93 32.94
C GLY A 236 17.57 42.10 32.30
N GLY A 237 17.98 43.34 32.65
CA GLY A 237 18.23 44.34 31.61
C GLY A 237 17.38 45.61 31.56
N LYS A 238 18.08 46.72 31.86
CA LYS A 238 18.07 48.03 31.17
C LYS A 238 16.82 48.92 31.16
N LYS A 239 17.01 50.10 31.77
CA LYS A 239 16.85 51.50 31.28
C LYS A 239 16.69 52.36 32.55
N GLY A 240 17.39 53.44 32.84
CA GLY A 240 18.04 54.44 32.01
C GLY A 240 17.58 55.82 32.54
N ARG A 241 18.55 56.70 32.82
CA ARG A 241 18.47 58.05 33.42
C ARG A 241 18.40 58.14 34.93
#